data_AF-F2RNG5-F1
#
_entry.id   AF-F2RNG5-F1
#
_cell.length_a   1.000
_cell.length_b   1.000
_cell.length_c   1.000
_cell.angle_alpha   90.00
_cell.angle_beta   90.00
_cell.angle_gamma   90.00
#
_symmetry.space_group_name_H-M   'P 1'
#
loop_
_entity.id
_entity.type
_entity.pdbx_description
1 polymer ?
#
loop_
_entity_poly.entity_id
_entity_poly.type
_entity_poly.pdbx_seq_one_letter_code
_entity_poly.pdbx_strand_id
1 'polypeptide(L)'
;MVESFGPLPAEWKGCLFWEYKDHWYDQDTKPNPQGVFEIQIKRLHPDIDQAELEVASSLFRPGFRLEPEKRPTAAELLQDPLFKALMDSYT
;
A
#
# COMPACT_ATOMS: atom_id res chain seq x y z
N MET A 1 8.04 -0.69 4.53
CA MET A 1 7.19 0.52 4.47
C MET A 1 7.68 1.43 3.34
N VAL A 2 8.83 2.10 3.48
CA VAL A 2 9.37 2.97 2.41
C VAL A 2 9.61 2.22 1.11
N GLU A 3 10.22 1.04 1.17
CA GLU A 3 10.46 0.19 -0.01
C GLU A 3 9.18 -0.30 -0.70
N SER A 4 8.05 -0.35 0.02
CA SER A 4 6.78 -0.90 -0.47
C SER A 4 5.85 0.18 -1.01
N PHE A 5 5.83 1.35 -0.37
CA PHE A 5 4.85 2.42 -0.60
C PHE A 5 5.48 3.76 -1.04
N GLY A 6 6.81 3.86 -1.06
CA GLY A 6 7.51 5.11 -1.36
C GLY A 6 7.89 5.90 -0.11
N PRO A 7 8.44 7.11 -0.29
CA PRO A 7 9.01 7.90 0.79
C PRO A 7 7.93 8.42 1.75
N LEU A 8 8.36 8.66 2.98
CA LEU A 8 7.57 9.35 4.00
C LEU A 8 7.44 10.84 3.64
N PRO A 9 6.40 11.55 4.10
CA PRO A 9 6.29 13.00 3.95
C PRO A 9 7.52 13.74 4.49
N ALA A 10 8.06 14.68 3.72
CA ALA A 10 9.26 15.41 4.09
C ALA A 10 9.08 16.21 5.39
N GLU A 11 7.86 16.68 5.65
CA GLU A 11 7.46 17.42 6.84
C GLU A 11 7.61 16.59 8.11
N TRP A 12 7.65 15.26 8.00
CA TRP A 12 7.77 14.35 9.14
C TRP A 12 9.22 14.10 9.54
N LYS A 13 10.18 14.61 8.76
CA LYS A 13 11.61 14.41 9.00
C LYS A 13 12.04 14.99 10.34
N GLY A 14 12.51 14.13 11.24
CA GLY A 14 12.94 14.50 12.59
C GLY A 14 11.79 14.70 13.59
N CYS A 15 10.53 14.51 13.19
CA CYS A 15 9.36 14.70 14.06
C CYS A 15 8.89 13.40 14.74
N LEU A 16 9.09 12.25 14.09
CA LEU A 16 8.44 11.00 14.50
C LEU A 16 9.34 9.99 15.22
N PHE A 17 10.66 10.05 15.03
CA PHE A 17 11.57 9.03 15.57
C PHE A 17 12.94 9.60 15.94
N TRP A 18 13.50 9.06 17.03
CA TRP A 18 14.87 9.28 17.49
C TRP A 18 15.91 8.60 16.58
N GLU A 19 15.51 7.54 15.87
CA GLU A 19 16.28 6.93 14.78
C GLU A 19 15.53 7.18 13.46
N TYR A 20 16.08 8.07 12.62
CA TYR A 20 15.57 8.29 11.28
C TYR A 20 16.69 8.14 10.25
N LYS A 21 16.36 7.60 9.08
CA LYS A 21 17.29 7.52 7.94
C LYS A 21 16.89 8.56 6.91
N ASP A 22 17.84 9.35 6.44
CA ASP A 22 17.56 10.44 5.50
C ASP A 22 16.85 9.97 4.22
N HIS A 23 17.23 8.81 3.69
CA HIS A 23 16.62 8.24 2.49
C HIS A 23 15.13 7.87 2.65
N TRP A 24 14.59 7.80 3.87
CA TRP A 24 13.15 7.57 4.06
C TRP A 24 12.29 8.75 3.62
N TYR A 25 12.87 9.95 3.55
CA TYR A 25 12.18 11.19 3.22
C TYR A 25 12.54 11.72 1.83
N ASP A 26 13.40 11.01 1.10
CA ASP A 26 13.79 11.37 -0.25
C ASP A 26 12.63 11.15 -1.21
N GLN A 27 11.98 12.24 -1.61
CA GLN A 27 10.78 12.23 -2.45
C GLN A 27 11.03 11.69 -3.87
N ASP A 28 12.30 11.59 -4.30
CA ASP A 28 12.68 10.98 -5.57
C ASP A 28 12.81 9.44 -5.47
N THR A 29 12.70 8.89 -4.25
CA THR A 29 12.71 7.44 -4.02
C THR A 29 11.49 6.79 -4.65
N LYS A 30 11.72 5.88 -5.59
CA LYS A 30 10.66 5.04 -6.15
C LYS A 30 10.43 3.80 -5.29
N PRO A 31 9.18 3.33 -5.16
CA PRO A 31 8.90 2.02 -4.58
C PRO A 31 9.75 0.94 -5.27
N ASN A 32 10.17 -0.07 -4.53
CA ASN A 32 11.02 -1.13 -5.07
C ASN A 32 10.31 -1.81 -6.25
N PRO A 33 10.91 -1.83 -7.46
CA PRO A 33 10.30 -2.42 -8.65
C PRO A 33 10.09 -3.93 -8.53
N GLN A 34 10.71 -4.59 -7.56
CA GLN A 34 10.58 -6.03 -7.31
C GLN A 34 9.24 -6.40 -6.63
N GLY A 35 8.33 -5.44 -6.43
CA GLY A 35 7.00 -5.73 -5.88
C GLY A 35 7.05 -6.22 -4.44
N VAL A 36 7.82 -5.54 -3.58
CA VAL A 36 7.98 -5.91 -2.16
C VAL A 36 6.62 -6.02 -1.45
N PHE A 37 5.64 -5.22 -1.88
CA PHE A 37 4.29 -5.29 -1.32
C PHE A 37 3.54 -6.55 -1.76
N GLU A 38 3.58 -6.88 -3.04
CA GLU A 38 2.98 -8.08 -3.63
C GLU A 38 3.61 -9.36 -3.07
N ILE A 39 4.94 -9.36 -2.85
CA ILE A 39 5.66 -10.44 -2.17
C ILE A 39 5.13 -10.65 -0.75
N GLN A 40 4.85 -9.57 -0.01
CA GLN A 40 4.28 -9.68 1.33
C GLN A 40 2.86 -10.24 1.32
N ILE A 41 2.02 -9.82 0.36
CA ILE A 41 0.68 -10.38 0.18
C ILE A 41 0.78 -11.88 -0.11
N LYS A 42 1.58 -12.30 -1.09
CA LYS A 42 1.80 -13.73 -1.40
C LYS A 42 2.34 -14.53 -0.21
N ARG A 43 3.20 -13.93 0.62
CA ARG A 43 3.70 -14.60 1.83
C ARG A 43 2.60 -14.82 2.86
N LEU A 44 1.64 -13.90 2.97
CA LEU A 44 0.52 -13.98 3.91
C LEU A 44 -0.64 -14.83 3.38
N HIS A 45 -0.81 -14.87 2.05
CA HIS A 45 -1.81 -15.67 1.36
C HIS A 45 -1.14 -16.46 0.22
N PRO A 46 -0.48 -17.60 0.53
CA PRO A 46 0.30 -18.36 -0.45
C PRO A 46 -0.51 -18.88 -1.64
N ASP A 47 -1.81 -19.10 -1.42
CA ASP A 47 -2.74 -19.64 -2.42
C ASP A 47 -3.36 -18.54 -3.31
N ILE A 48 -2.98 -17.27 -3.13
CA ILE A 48 -3.48 -16.16 -3.96
C ILE A 48 -3.03 -16.34 -5.41
N ASP A 49 -3.98 -16.26 -6.34
CA ASP A 49 -3.63 -16.27 -7.75
C ASP A 49 -3.08 -14.90 -8.21
N GLN A 50 -2.54 -14.85 -9.43
CA GLN A 50 -1.91 -13.63 -9.93
C GLN A 50 -2.93 -12.50 -10.20
N ALA A 51 -4.14 -12.82 -10.64
CA ALA A 51 -5.16 -11.82 -10.93
C ALA A 51 -5.70 -11.20 -9.63
N GLU A 52 -5.96 -12.04 -8.65
CA GLU A 52 -6.40 -11.62 -7.33
C GLU A 52 -5.32 -10.81 -6.61
N LEU A 53 -4.04 -11.19 -6.74
CA LEU A 53 -2.91 -10.42 -6.21
C LEU A 53 -2.86 -9.00 -6.78
N GLU A 54 -3.06 -8.85 -8.09
CA GLU A 54 -3.04 -7.55 -8.75
C GLU A 54 -4.19 -6.67 -8.24
N VAL A 55 -5.40 -7.23 -8.13
CA VAL A 55 -6.56 -6.53 -7.58
C VAL A 55 -6.33 -6.16 -6.11
N ALA A 56 -5.94 -7.11 -5.26
CA ALA A 56 -5.67 -6.89 -3.84
C ALA A 56 -4.57 -5.83 -3.61
N SER A 57 -3.48 -5.90 -4.38
CA SER A 57 -2.39 -4.93 -4.26
C SER A 57 -2.85 -3.52 -4.65
N SER A 58 -3.68 -3.40 -5.70
CA SER A 58 -4.25 -2.12 -6.14
C SER A 58 -5.20 -1.50 -5.11
N LEU A 59 -6.01 -2.31 -4.43
CA LEU A 59 -6.97 -1.88 -3.41
C LEU A 59 -6.29 -1.49 -2.08
N PHE A 60 -5.30 -2.28 -1.65
CA PHE A 60 -4.63 -2.03 -0.38
C PHE A 60 -3.64 -0.86 -0.42
N ARG A 61 -2.99 -0.59 -1.56
CA ARG A 61 -2.02 0.50 -1.70
C ARG A 61 -2.60 1.87 -1.26
N PRO A 62 -3.79 2.29 -1.71
CA PRO A 62 -4.45 3.50 -1.21
C PRO A 62 -4.80 3.44 0.28
N GLY A 63 -5.23 2.28 0.79
CA GLY A 63 -5.60 2.08 2.19
C GLY A 63 -4.43 2.19 3.17
N PHE A 64 -3.20 1.91 2.71
CA PHE A 64 -1.97 2.03 3.49
C PHE A 64 -1.20 3.34 3.29
N ARG A 65 -1.80 4.35 2.64
CA ARG A 65 -1.20 5.69 2.57
C ARG A 65 -0.99 6.26 3.98
N LEU A 66 0.18 6.87 4.18
CA LEU A 66 0.60 7.41 5.47
C LEU A 66 -0.23 8.64 5.86
N GLU A 67 -0.48 9.52 4.90
CA GLU A 67 -1.40 10.65 5.05
C GLU A 67 -2.85 10.16 5.19
N PRO A 68 -3.48 10.31 6.37
CA PRO A 68 -4.86 9.86 6.60
C PRO A 68 -5.86 10.48 5.61
N GLU A 69 -5.66 11.73 5.23
CA GLU A 69 -6.56 12.48 4.36
C GLU A 69 -6.56 11.95 2.93
N LYS A 70 -5.52 11.20 2.53
CA LYS A 70 -5.40 10.61 1.20
C LYS A 70 -5.93 9.18 1.13
N ARG A 71 -6.34 8.59 2.26
CA ARG A 71 -6.89 7.22 2.28
C ARG A 71 -8.35 7.23 1.80
N PRO A 72 -8.78 6.22 1.03
CA PRO A 72 -10.19 6.09 0.68
C PRO A 72 -11.02 5.84 1.95
N THR A 73 -12.21 6.43 1.99
CA THR A 73 -13.19 6.13 3.03
C THR A 73 -13.80 4.74 2.80
N ALA A 74 -14.37 4.15 3.85
CA ALA A 74 -15.13 2.90 3.71
C ALA A 74 -16.28 3.04 2.70
N ALA A 75 -16.94 4.19 2.65
CA ALA A 75 -18.02 4.46 1.71
C ALA A 75 -17.52 4.45 0.25
N GLU A 76 -16.37 5.05 -0.03
CA GLU A 76 -15.75 5.03 -1.37
C GLU A 76 -15.27 3.63 -1.76
N LEU A 77 -14.61 2.92 -0.83
CA LEU A 77 -14.17 1.55 -1.06
C LEU A 77 -15.33 0.60 -1.36
N LEU A 78 -16.46 0.75 -0.65
CA LEU A 78 -17.67 -0.03 -0.89
C LEU A 78 -18.33 0.28 -2.24
N GLN A 79 -18.00 1.40 -2.89
CA GLN A 79 -18.47 1.71 -4.24
C GLN A 79 -17.50 1.29 -5.33
N ASP A 80 -16.26 0.95 -4.99
CA ASP A 80 -15.21 0.57 -5.93
C ASP A 80 -15.59 -0.74 -6.67
N PRO A 81 -15.61 -0.74 -8.01
CA PRO A 81 -15.97 -1.92 -8.80
C PRO A 81 -15.00 -3.10 -8.61
N LEU A 82 -13.70 -2.85 -8.44
CA LEU A 82 -12.70 -3.88 -8.20
C LEU A 82 -12.89 -4.49 -6.82
N PHE A 83 -13.19 -3.67 -5.81
CA PHE A 83 -13.49 -4.15 -4.47
C PHE A 83 -14.73 -5.04 -4.46
N LYS A 84 -15.82 -4.61 -5.13
CA LYS A 84 -17.04 -5.43 -5.25
C LYS A 84 -16.77 -6.76 -5.96
N ALA A 85 -16.09 -6.73 -7.10
CA ALA A 85 -15.75 -7.93 -7.85
C ALA A 85 -14.88 -8.91 -7.04
N LEU A 86 -13.94 -8.40 -6.25
CA LEU A 86 -13.15 -9.22 -5.33
C LEU A 86 -14.04 -9.82 -4.23
N MET A 87 -14.92 -9.05 -3.60
CA MET A 87 -15.80 -9.58 -2.55
C MET A 87 -16.79 -10.61 -3.08
N ASP A 88 -17.28 -10.43 -4.32
CA ASP A 88 -18.17 -11.37 -4.98
C ASP A 88 -17.50 -12.72 -5.26
N SER A 89 -16.16 -12.78 -5.42
CA SER A 89 -15.46 -14.07 -5.60
C SER A 89 -15.33 -14.88 -4.31
N TYR A 90 -15.60 -14.27 -3.16
CA TYR A 90 -15.54 -14.89 -1.83
C TYR A 90 -16.90 -15.17 -1.20
N THR A 91 -17.99 -14.87 -1.91
CA THR A 91 -19.38 -15.05 -1.46
C THR A 91 -19.97 -16.33 -2.04
#